data_AF-H5SM50-F1
#
_entry.id   AF-H5SM50-F1
#
_cell.length_a   1.000
_cell.length_b   1.000
_cell.length_c   1.000
_cell.angle_alpha   90.00
_cell.angle_beta   90.00
_cell.angle_gamma   90.00
#
_symmetry.space_group_name_H-M   'P 1'
#
loop_
_entity.id
_entity.type
_entity.pdbx_description
1 polymer ?
#
loop_
_entity_poly.entity_id
_entity_poly.type
_entity_poly.pdbx_seq_one_letter_code
_entity_poly.pdbx_strand_id
1 'polypeptide(L)'
;MERKNGNELRRVVPARREPQFSYLRPPETRSSYQVGDEVEVYCDHEKDNNRVRGWIKGIVVQVDNKMVAVQFRQNVFLTDGWMVPDRILWYPLDSDAIRPARSRKSKKQIPDY
;
A
#
# COMPACT_ATOMS: atom_id res chain seq x y z
N MET A 1 -32.83 57.35 48.09
CA MET A 1 -33.80 56.40 47.48
C MET A 1 -33.06 55.60 46.42
N GLU A 2 -32.57 54.43 46.81
CA GLU A 2 -31.77 53.54 45.97
C GLU A 2 -32.70 52.64 45.15
N ARG A 3 -32.54 52.63 43.81
CA ARG A 3 -33.21 51.69 42.90
C ARG A 3 -32.15 50.86 42.19
N LYS A 4 -32.24 49.55 42.38
CA LYS A 4 -31.46 48.49 41.71
C LYS A 4 -31.65 48.54 40.19
N ASN A 5 -30.71 47.99 39.42
CA ASN A 5 -30.98 46.90 38.47
C ASN A 5 -29.68 46.30 37.90
N GLY A 6 -29.62 44.96 37.95
CA GLY A 6 -28.48 44.15 37.53
C GLY A 6 -28.35 44.03 36.02
N ASN A 7 -27.11 43.84 35.58
CA ASN A 7 -26.79 43.51 34.20
C ASN A 7 -26.01 42.19 34.17
N GLU A 8 -26.71 41.14 33.75
CA GLU A 8 -26.27 39.76 33.65
C GLU A 8 -25.39 39.63 32.39
N LEU A 9 -24.07 39.49 32.59
CA LEU A 9 -23.12 39.31 31.49
C LEU A 9 -23.21 37.88 30.94
N ARG A 10 -23.71 37.82 29.70
CA ARG A 10 -23.92 36.63 28.87
C ARG A 10 -22.68 35.73 28.81
N ARG A 11 -22.86 34.44 29.15
CA ARG A 11 -21.89 33.36 28.88
C ARG A 11 -21.59 33.31 27.39
N VAL A 12 -20.33 33.54 27.03
CA VAL A 12 -19.82 33.26 25.68
C VAL A 12 -19.51 31.77 25.61
N VAL A 13 -20.32 31.03 24.85
CA VAL A 13 -20.06 29.62 24.54
C VAL A 13 -18.97 29.57 23.47
N PRO A 14 -17.80 28.95 23.70
CA PRO A 14 -16.80 28.84 22.65
C PRO A 14 -17.33 27.94 21.53
N ALA A 15 -17.17 28.43 20.30
CA ALA A 15 -17.63 27.80 19.07
C ALA A 15 -17.13 26.34 18.97
N ARG A 16 -18.05 25.44 18.63
CA ARG A 16 -17.73 24.05 18.29
C ARG A 16 -16.74 24.07 17.13
N ARG A 17 -15.54 23.51 17.33
CA ARG A 17 -14.56 23.27 16.25
C ARG A 17 -15.26 22.47 15.15
N GLU A 18 -15.33 23.03 13.95
CA GLU A 18 -15.82 22.33 12.77
C GLU A 18 -14.98 21.07 12.52
N PRO A 19 -15.60 19.97 12.05
CA PRO A 19 -14.87 18.75 11.77
C PRO A 19 -13.86 19.01 10.65
N GLN A 20 -12.59 18.82 10.97
CA GLN A 20 -11.49 18.81 10.04
C GLN A 20 -11.81 17.76 8.97
N PHE A 21 -12.05 18.19 7.73
CA PHE A 21 -12.45 17.30 6.63
C PHE A 21 -11.53 16.08 6.57
N SER A 22 -12.09 14.89 6.81
CA SER A 22 -11.40 13.63 6.60
C SER A 22 -11.36 13.39 5.09
N TYR A 23 -10.20 13.67 4.48
CA TYR A 23 -10.00 13.34 3.07
C TYR A 23 -9.99 11.82 2.93
N LEU A 24 -11.02 11.27 2.29
CA LEU A 24 -11.01 9.90 1.82
C LEU A 24 -9.84 9.77 0.83
N ARG A 25 -8.98 8.76 1.04
CA ARG A 25 -7.96 8.42 0.05
C ARG A 25 -8.68 8.14 -1.28
N PRO A 26 -8.21 8.70 -2.40
CA PRO A 26 -8.74 8.35 -3.72
C PRO A 26 -8.78 6.81 -3.86
N PRO A 27 -9.81 6.25 -4.51
CA PRO A 27 -9.84 4.82 -4.79
C PRO A 27 -8.53 4.41 -5.44
N GLU A 28 -7.89 3.35 -4.94
CA GLU A 28 -6.63 2.89 -5.51
C GLU A 28 -6.88 2.50 -6.97
N THR A 29 -6.12 3.10 -7.87
CA THR A 29 -6.13 2.76 -9.28
C THR A 29 -5.78 1.28 -9.39
N ARG A 30 -6.71 0.47 -9.90
CA ARG A 30 -6.50 -0.96 -10.13
C ARG A 30 -5.22 -1.12 -10.96
N SER A 31 -4.16 -1.63 -10.35
CA SER A 31 -2.89 -1.82 -11.04
C SER A 31 -3.09 -2.91 -12.08
N SER A 32 -2.92 -2.58 -13.36
CA SER A 32 -2.95 -3.56 -14.44
C SER A 32 -1.55 -4.15 -14.57
N TYR A 33 -1.39 -5.39 -14.10
CA TYR A 33 -0.15 -6.14 -14.24
C TYR A 33 -0.05 -6.72 -15.65
N GLN A 34 1.16 -6.74 -16.21
CA GLN A 34 1.50 -7.37 -17.48
C GLN A 34 2.62 -8.40 -17.29
N VAL A 35 2.67 -9.40 -18.17
CA VAL A 35 3.77 -10.37 -18.17
C VAL A 35 5.10 -9.63 -18.42
N GLY A 36 6.09 -9.91 -17.57
CA GLY A 36 7.38 -9.24 -17.57
C GLY A 36 7.51 -8.08 -16.58
N ASP A 37 6.41 -7.64 -15.95
CA ASP A 37 6.47 -6.57 -14.96
C ASP A 37 7.27 -6.99 -13.72
N GLU A 38 8.10 -6.07 -13.21
CA GLU A 38 8.75 -6.22 -11.91
C GLU A 38 7.79 -5.77 -10.81
N VAL A 39 7.54 -6.67 -9.86
CA VAL A 39 6.62 -6.44 -8.73
C VAL A 39 7.32 -6.75 -7.42
N GLU A 40 6.84 -6.14 -6.34
CA GLU A 40 7.20 -6.51 -4.98
C GLU A 40 6.04 -7.22 -4.31
N VAL A 41 6.32 -8.36 -3.69
CA VAL A 41 5.31 -9.22 -3.06
C VAL A 41 5.67 -9.44 -1.60
N TYR A 42 4.67 -9.37 -0.72
CA TYR A 42 4.79 -9.65 0.70
C TYR A 42 4.55 -11.15 0.98
N CYS A 43 5.62 -11.91 1.17
CA CYS A 43 5.56 -13.35 1.43
C CYS A 43 6.70 -13.85 2.31
N ASP A 44 6.58 -15.09 2.76
CA ASP A 44 7.67 -15.82 3.40
C ASP A 44 8.68 -16.23 2.34
N HIS A 45 9.94 -15.87 2.55
CA HIS A 45 11.04 -16.15 1.63
C HIS A 45 12.35 -16.38 2.38
N GLU A 46 13.30 -16.95 1.67
CA GLU A 46 14.65 -17.15 2.19
C GLU A 46 15.48 -15.87 1.98
N LYS A 47 16.08 -15.40 3.06
CA LYS A 47 17.04 -14.31 3.08
C LYS A 47 18.19 -14.67 4.00
N ASP A 48 19.42 -14.67 3.48
CA ASP A 48 20.62 -15.03 4.24
C ASP A 48 20.50 -16.39 4.94
N ASN A 49 20.00 -17.41 4.21
CA ASN A 49 19.68 -18.76 4.70
C ASN A 49 18.64 -18.83 5.84
N ASN A 50 17.96 -17.73 6.14
CA ASN A 50 16.89 -17.68 7.14
C ASN A 50 15.54 -17.45 6.47
N ARG A 51 14.51 -18.15 6.92
CA ARG A 51 13.13 -17.87 6.51
C ARG A 51 12.65 -16.60 7.18
N VAL A 52 12.26 -15.61 6.38
CA VAL A 52 11.74 -14.32 6.83
C VAL A 52 10.46 -13.97 6.10
N ARG A 53 9.59 -13.18 6.73
CA ARG A 53 8.38 -12.63 6.10
C ARG A 53 8.60 -11.18 5.72
N GLY A 54 8.47 -10.85 4.44
CA GLY A 54 8.77 -9.50 3.97
C GLY A 54 8.46 -9.28 2.51
N TRP A 55 8.76 -8.06 2.05
CA TRP A 55 8.67 -7.69 0.64
C TRP A 55 9.87 -8.22 -0.13
N ILE A 56 9.59 -8.95 -1.21
CA ILE A 56 10.60 -9.48 -2.12
C ILE A 56 10.21 -9.18 -3.56
N LYS A 57 11.22 -8.98 -4.41
CA LYS A 57 11.02 -8.72 -5.84
C LYS A 57 10.74 -10.00 -6.60
N GLY A 58 9.78 -9.94 -7.51
CA GLY A 58 9.46 -11.00 -8.46
C GLY A 58 9.12 -10.44 -9.83
N ILE A 59 8.95 -11.34 -10.79
CA ILE A 59 8.56 -11.01 -12.15
C ILE A 59 7.21 -11.65 -12.43
N VAL A 60 6.29 -10.89 -13.00
CA VAL A 60 5.00 -11.43 -13.44
C VAL A 60 5.24 -12.37 -14.62
N VAL A 61 4.86 -13.64 -14.48
CA VAL A 61 5.01 -14.66 -15.54
C VAL A 61 3.69 -15.04 -16.21
N GLN A 62 2.58 -14.85 -15.50
CA GLN A 62 1.25 -15.10 -16.03
C GLN A 62 0.25 -14.12 -15.43
N VAL A 63 -0.69 -13.67 -16.25
CA VAL A 63 -1.82 -12.82 -15.84
C VAL A 63 -3.09 -13.46 -16.36
N ASP A 64 -4.00 -13.76 -15.44
CA ASP A 64 -5.35 -14.22 -15.74
C ASP A 64 -6.37 -13.13 -15.33
N ASN A 65 -7.66 -13.35 -15.58
CA ASN A 65 -8.72 -12.36 -15.33
C ASN A 65 -8.88 -11.96 -13.85
N LYS A 66 -8.38 -12.77 -12.91
CA LYS A 66 -8.55 -12.55 -11.46
C LYS A 66 -7.25 -12.64 -10.66
N MET A 67 -6.24 -13.29 -11.23
CA MET A 67 -5.03 -13.66 -10.51
C MET A 67 -3.80 -13.34 -11.35
N VAL A 68 -2.69 -13.14 -10.69
CA VAL A 68 -1.38 -12.93 -11.27
C VAL A 68 -0.38 -13.90 -10.66
N ALA A 69 0.41 -14.56 -11.51
CA ALA A 69 1.47 -15.44 -11.08
C ALA A 69 2.80 -14.70 -11.10
N VAL A 70 3.50 -14.73 -9.97
CA VAL A 70 4.79 -14.07 -9.78
C VAL A 70 5.87 -15.11 -9.54
N GLN A 71 6.90 -15.08 -10.36
CA GLN A 71 8.11 -15.90 -10.23
C GLN A 71 9.16 -15.18 -9.39
N PHE A 72 9.73 -15.90 -8.42
CA PHE A 72 10.81 -15.42 -7.56
C PHE A 72 12.14 -16.07 -7.90
N ARG A 73 13.24 -15.35 -7.60
CA ARG A 73 14.60 -15.89 -7.71
C ARG A 73 15.01 -16.65 -6.46
N GLN A 74 14.52 -16.23 -5.29
CA GLN A 74 14.77 -16.85 -3.99
C GLN A 74 13.74 -17.94 -3.70
N ASN A 75 14.06 -18.83 -2.76
CA ASN A 75 13.08 -19.79 -2.25
C ASN A 75 11.95 -19.04 -1.53
N VAL A 76 10.72 -19.41 -1.83
CA VAL A 76 9.51 -18.85 -1.21
C VAL A 76 8.71 -19.96 -0.55
N PHE A 77 7.92 -19.58 0.45
CA PHE A 77 7.19 -20.51 1.28
C PHE A 77 5.72 -20.10 1.36
N LEU A 78 4.84 -21.10 1.39
CA LEU A 78 3.44 -20.93 1.72
C LEU A 78 3.28 -20.63 3.22
N THR A 79 2.10 -20.15 3.61
CA THR A 79 1.78 -19.79 5.00
C THR A 79 1.80 -20.97 5.97
N ASP A 80 1.60 -22.18 5.45
CA ASP A 80 1.72 -23.45 6.17
C ASP A 80 3.18 -23.92 6.34
N GLY A 81 4.14 -23.18 5.76
CA GLY A 81 5.57 -23.45 5.85
C GLY A 81 6.14 -24.33 4.75
N TRP A 82 5.34 -24.74 3.77
CA TRP A 82 5.82 -25.53 2.64
C TRP A 82 6.63 -24.65 1.67
N MET A 83 7.81 -25.13 1.30
CA MET A 83 8.62 -24.51 0.26
C MET A 83 8.00 -24.76 -1.11
N VAL A 84 7.89 -23.72 -1.94
CA VAL A 84 7.36 -23.84 -3.30
C VAL A 84 8.49 -24.19 -4.27
N PRO A 85 8.49 -25.40 -4.88
CA PRO A 85 9.62 -25.86 -5.71
C PRO A 85 9.82 -25.00 -6.96
N ASP A 86 8.71 -24.54 -7.57
CA ASP A 86 8.75 -23.71 -8.78
C ASP A 86 9.05 -22.24 -8.46
N ARG A 87 9.00 -21.86 -7.17
CA ARG A 87 9.13 -20.47 -6.69
C ARG A 87 8.14 -19.51 -7.37
N ILE A 88 6.94 -20.00 -7.67
CA ILE A 88 5.84 -19.21 -8.23
C ILE A 88 4.73 -19.12 -7.20
N LEU A 89 4.26 -17.90 -6.92
CA LEU A 89 3.06 -17.68 -6.10
C LEU A 89 2.01 -16.92 -6.89
N TRP A 90 0.75 -17.27 -6.65
CA TRP A 90 -0.41 -16.68 -7.27
C TRP A 90 -1.07 -15.70 -6.31
N TYR A 91 -1.37 -14.49 -6.79
CA TYR A 91 -2.03 -13.44 -6.02
C TYR A 91 -3.27 -12.95 -6.75
N PRO A 92 -4.35 -12.62 -6.01
CA PRO A 92 -5.44 -11.83 -6.56
C PRO A 92 -4.94 -10.46 -7.05
N LEU A 93 -5.50 -9.97 -8.14
CA LEU A 93 -5.14 -8.65 -8.72
C LEU A 93 -5.40 -7.47 -7.76
N ASP A 94 -6.29 -7.65 -6.80
CA ASP A 94 -6.69 -6.69 -5.77
C ASP A 94 -6.03 -6.95 -4.39
N SER A 95 -5.04 -7.83 -4.32
CA SER A 95 -4.36 -8.13 -3.07
C SER A 95 -3.38 -7.03 -2.65
N ASP A 96 -3.47 -6.61 -1.39
CA ASP A 96 -2.48 -5.72 -0.75
C ASP A 96 -1.08 -6.36 -0.63
N ALA A 97 -0.97 -7.67 -0.86
CA ALA A 97 0.29 -8.41 -0.77
C ALA A 97 1.14 -8.29 -2.04
N ILE A 98 0.66 -7.64 -3.10
CA ILE A 98 1.42 -7.38 -4.33
C ILE A 98 1.34 -5.90 -4.68
N ARG A 99 2.48 -5.33 -5.09
CA ARG A 99 2.54 -3.96 -5.59
C ARG A 99 3.51 -3.83 -6.75
N PRO A 100 3.31 -2.86 -7.65
CA PRO A 100 4.33 -2.51 -8.65
C PRO A 100 5.67 -2.22 -7.97
N ALA A 101 6.76 -2.78 -8.49
CA ALA A 101 8.08 -2.45 -7.96
C ALA A 101 8.30 -0.95 -8.11
N ARG A 102 8.81 -0.30 -7.06
CA ARG A 102 9.15 1.13 -7.13
C ARG A 102 10.25 1.29 -8.17
N SER A 103 9.86 1.67 -9.39
CA SER A 103 10.81 2.11 -10.40
C SER A 103 11.58 3.27 -9.81
N ARG A 104 12.91 3.12 -9.64
CA ARG A 104 13.78 4.26 -9.35
C ARG A 104 13.59 5.22 -10.51
N LYS A 105 12.75 6.25 -10.35
CA LYS A 105 12.63 7.33 -11.32
C LYS A 105 14.05 7.86 -11.56
N SER A 106 14.68 7.46 -12.65
CA SER A 106 15.85 8.14 -13.18
C SER A 106 15.39 9.58 -13.38
N LYS A 107 16.03 10.54 -12.70
CA LYS A 107 15.76 11.97 -12.89
C LYS A 107 15.73 12.23 -14.40
N LYS A 108 14.55 12.58 -14.93
CA LYS A 108 14.41 13.10 -16.28
C LYS A 108 15.27 14.37 -16.29
N GLN A 109 16.45 14.32 -16.89
CA GLN A 109 17.22 15.53 -17.16
C GLN A 109 16.34 16.34 -18.11
N ILE A 110 15.87 17.49 -17.64
CA ILE A 110 15.16 18.47 -18.46
C ILE A 110 16.20 18.95 -19.48
N PRO A 111 16.01 18.78 -20.80
CA PRO A 111 16.88 19.44 -21.76
C PRO A 111 16.67 20.95 -21.64
N ASP A 112 17.73 21.66 -21.24
CA ASP A 112 17.84 23.11 -21.40
C ASP A 112 17.80 23.40 -22.90
N TYR A 113 16.81 24.18 -23.34
CA TYR A 113 16.76 24.79 -24.67
C TYR A 113 16.74 26.30 -24.50
#